data_AF-A0A6L4AGL8-F1
#
_entry.id   AF-A0A6L4AGL8-F1
#
_cell.length_a   1.000
_cell.length_b   1.000
_cell.length_c   1.000
_cell.angle_alpha   90.00
_cell.angle_beta   90.00
_cell.angle_gamma   90.00
#
_symmetry.space_group_name_H-M   'P 1'
#
loop_
_entity.id
_entity.type
_entity.pdbx_description
1 polymer ?
#
loop_
_entity_poly.entity_id
_entity_poly.type
_entity_poly.pdbx_seq_one_letter_code
_entity_poly.pdbx_strand_id
1 'polypeptide(L)'
;MTVFKNNGNDFSSYWWLALIAAVIFIGSAASPFVFSNNPQATAVFSVLLTFITTTASILATKYYAKMDYQNTLTRYGLQAWRNLDSLAIKVEKAINRDTIESFQLEEWLLDIDRAKLGWRDLLQELFALQERLEKESSEIAVRYQEQLKSASTPEEVNKIQKEREDALAEKSAKAPLPLRLPVSVPCPECGTEQTGLLGTNSADTGWILCVKCNVKFAVHRAIDGSVRVGGTLKGPKKDTPLTCPDCNYENSIDAKKTAGIILCDTCNTHILYSGSKGKFKVESLGVTNSEISCPYCNEKQQIWINPTREVAFLTSCKKCNLPVQISGSKDNIHTSKFEKVTSD
;
A
#
# COMPACT_ATOMS: atom_id res chain seq x y z
N MET A 1 -41.23 -3.03 17.66
CA MET A 1 -41.34 -4.50 17.54
C MET A 1 -40.39 -4.91 16.42
N THR A 2 -39.12 -5.06 16.75
CA THR A 2 -38.03 -5.32 15.80
C THR A 2 -37.31 -6.57 16.27
N VAL A 3 -37.47 -7.62 15.48
CA VAL A 3 -36.93 -8.96 15.72
C VAL A 3 -35.43 -8.91 15.47
N PHE A 4 -34.64 -9.04 16.54
CA PHE A 4 -33.21 -9.33 16.44
C PHE A 4 -33.04 -10.75 15.89
N LYS A 5 -32.75 -10.86 14.60
CA LYS A 5 -32.20 -12.10 14.02
C LYS A 5 -30.71 -12.15 14.36
N ASN A 6 -30.40 -12.87 15.43
CA ASN A 6 -29.08 -13.43 15.66
C ASN A 6 -28.79 -14.48 14.57
N ASN A 7 -27.85 -14.20 13.68
CA ASN A 7 -27.14 -15.17 12.84
C ASN A 7 -25.68 -14.70 12.82
N GLY A 8 -24.65 -15.41 13.29
CA GLY A 8 -24.49 -16.85 13.40
C GLY A 8 -23.52 -17.30 12.31
N ASN A 9 -22.31 -17.74 12.73
CA ASN A 9 -21.33 -18.55 11.99
C ASN A 9 -20.12 -17.90 11.30
N ASP A 10 -19.31 -17.15 12.03
CA ASP A 10 -17.83 -17.23 11.86
C ASP A 10 -17.08 -17.60 13.16
N PHE A 11 -17.79 -17.67 14.27
CA PHE A 11 -17.32 -18.39 15.46
C PHE A 11 -17.32 -19.92 15.26
N SER A 12 -17.94 -20.44 14.19
CA SER A 12 -18.18 -21.86 13.97
C SER A 12 -16.92 -22.67 13.68
N SER A 13 -15.88 -22.07 13.08
CA SER A 13 -14.64 -22.80 12.75
C SER A 13 -13.62 -22.81 13.88
N TYR A 14 -13.82 -22.00 14.94
CA TYR A 14 -12.93 -21.91 16.11
C TYR A 14 -13.58 -22.36 17.42
N TRP A 15 -14.91 -22.54 17.45
CA TRP A 15 -15.63 -22.98 18.66
C TRP A 15 -15.18 -24.35 19.15
N TRP A 16 -14.81 -25.27 18.26
CA TRP A 16 -14.30 -26.59 18.66
C TRP A 16 -12.93 -26.50 19.34
N LEU A 17 -12.04 -25.58 18.91
CA LEU A 17 -10.77 -25.32 19.60
C LEU A 17 -10.99 -24.68 20.97
N ALA A 18 -11.92 -23.73 21.05
CA ALA A 18 -12.31 -23.12 22.32
C ALA A 18 -12.97 -24.12 23.28
N LEU A 19 -13.78 -25.06 22.76
CA LEU A 19 -14.35 -26.17 23.52
C LEU A 19 -13.28 -27.14 24.02
N ILE A 20 -12.33 -27.53 23.17
CA ILE A 20 -11.22 -28.39 23.57
C ILE A 20 -10.39 -27.70 24.66
N ALA A 21 -10.06 -26.42 24.48
CA ALA A 21 -9.35 -25.63 25.50
C ALA A 21 -10.15 -25.52 26.81
N ALA A 22 -11.46 -25.31 26.74
CA ALA A 22 -12.34 -25.24 27.91
C ALA A 22 -12.45 -26.59 28.63
N VAL A 23 -12.57 -27.71 27.90
CA VAL A 23 -12.59 -29.06 28.49
C VAL A 23 -11.25 -29.39 29.15
N ILE A 24 -10.12 -29.02 28.53
CA ILE A 24 -8.78 -29.16 29.11
C ILE A 24 -8.66 -28.32 30.39
N PHE A 25 -9.16 -27.09 30.38
CA PHE A 25 -9.09 -26.16 31.52
C PHE A 25 -10.01 -26.58 32.69
N ILE A 26 -11.24 -26.98 32.39
CA ILE A 26 -12.18 -27.51 33.39
C ILE A 26 -11.65 -28.83 33.96
N GLY A 27 -11.14 -29.70 33.10
CA GLY A 27 -10.53 -30.96 33.51
C GLY A 27 -9.31 -30.76 34.41
N SER A 28 -8.43 -29.81 34.09
CA SER A 28 -7.24 -29.52 34.90
C SER A 28 -7.58 -28.83 36.23
N ALA A 29 -8.61 -27.97 36.26
CA ALA A 29 -9.05 -27.29 37.47
C ALA A 29 -9.87 -28.20 38.40
N ALA A 30 -10.67 -29.13 37.86
CA ALA A 30 -11.54 -30.01 38.63
C ALA A 30 -10.85 -31.32 39.07
N SER A 31 -9.80 -31.77 38.37
CA SER A 31 -9.12 -33.03 38.68
C SER A 31 -8.57 -33.15 40.11
N PRO A 32 -8.04 -32.08 40.77
CA PRO A 32 -7.57 -32.18 42.14
C PRO A 32 -8.70 -32.48 43.14
N PHE A 33 -9.93 -32.07 42.82
CA PHE A 33 -11.10 -32.24 43.68
C PHE A 33 -11.79 -33.60 43.46
N VAL A 34 -11.77 -34.13 42.24
CA VAL A 34 -12.45 -35.39 41.90
C VAL A 34 -11.59 -36.61 42.25
N PHE A 35 -10.26 -36.51 42.12
CA PHE A 35 -9.34 -37.63 42.32
C PHE A 35 -8.48 -37.52 43.57
N SER A 36 -8.81 -36.64 44.51
CA SER A 36 -8.01 -36.37 45.73
C SER A 36 -7.67 -37.62 46.53
N ASN A 37 -8.52 -38.66 46.46
CA ASN A 37 -8.41 -39.87 47.28
C ASN A 37 -7.82 -41.07 46.51
N ASN A 38 -7.43 -40.92 45.24
CA ASN A 38 -6.85 -42.02 44.46
C ASN A 38 -5.60 -41.56 43.68
N PRO A 39 -4.39 -41.77 44.25
CA PRO A 39 -3.15 -41.30 43.65
C PRO A 39 -2.85 -41.94 42.29
N GLN A 40 -3.30 -43.18 42.04
CA GLN A 40 -3.14 -43.83 40.74
C GLN A 40 -4.02 -43.18 39.67
N ALA A 41 -5.26 -42.81 40.02
CA ALA A 41 -6.17 -42.11 39.10
C ALA A 41 -5.63 -40.72 38.74
N THR A 42 -5.06 -39.99 39.70
CA THR A 42 -4.44 -38.67 39.47
C THR A 42 -3.23 -38.76 38.54
N ALA A 43 -2.39 -39.79 38.70
CA ALA A 43 -1.24 -40.02 37.82
C ALA A 43 -1.69 -40.35 36.38
N VAL A 44 -2.65 -41.25 36.21
CA VAL A 44 -3.19 -41.63 34.89
C VAL A 44 -3.85 -40.44 34.20
N PHE A 45 -4.64 -39.65 34.94
CA PHE A 45 -5.26 -38.43 34.41
C PHE A 45 -4.22 -37.39 33.96
N SER A 46 -3.15 -37.20 34.72
CA SER A 46 -2.08 -36.25 34.37
C SER A 46 -1.36 -36.66 33.09
N VAL A 47 -1.10 -37.96 32.91
CA VAL A 47 -0.50 -38.50 31.67
C VAL A 47 -1.44 -38.32 30.48
N LEU A 48 -2.72 -38.63 30.63
CA LEU A 48 -3.74 -38.43 29.59
C LEU A 48 -3.90 -36.96 29.20
N LEU A 49 -3.96 -36.06 30.18
CA LEU A 49 -4.06 -34.62 29.95
C LEU A 49 -2.84 -34.10 29.17
N THR A 50 -1.64 -34.54 29.56
CA THR A 50 -0.39 -34.17 28.86
C THR A 50 -0.38 -34.67 27.42
N PHE A 51 -0.88 -35.88 27.17
CA PHE A 51 -0.99 -36.42 25.81
C PHE A 51 -1.98 -35.62 24.95
N ILE A 52 -3.15 -35.27 25.50
CA ILE A 52 -4.18 -34.50 24.80
C ILE A 52 -3.68 -33.08 24.49
N THR A 53 -3.06 -32.39 25.46
CA THR A 53 -2.54 -31.02 25.26
C THR A 53 -1.39 -30.99 24.25
N THR A 54 -0.50 -31.97 24.29
CA THR A 54 0.61 -32.10 23.33
C THR A 54 0.08 -32.34 21.92
N THR A 55 -0.88 -33.25 21.75
CA THR A 55 -1.48 -33.56 20.45
C THR A 55 -2.23 -32.35 19.88
N ALA A 56 -3.01 -31.65 20.71
CA ALA A 56 -3.69 -30.42 20.32
C ALA A 56 -2.70 -29.33 19.90
N SER A 57 -1.58 -29.18 20.61
CA SER A 57 -0.53 -28.21 20.29
C SER A 57 0.18 -28.54 18.97
N ILE A 58 0.46 -29.82 18.69
CA ILE A 58 1.05 -30.26 17.41
C ILE A 58 0.08 -29.99 16.25
N LEU A 59 -1.20 -30.28 16.42
CA LEU A 59 -2.23 -30.03 15.40
C LEU A 59 -2.40 -28.53 15.13
N ALA A 60 -2.46 -27.71 16.19
CA ALA A 60 -2.50 -26.26 16.06
C ALA A 60 -1.26 -25.73 15.34
N THR A 61 -0.06 -26.16 15.75
CA THR A 61 1.21 -25.76 15.12
C THR A 61 1.26 -26.15 13.65
N LYS A 62 0.86 -27.39 13.30
CA LYS A 62 0.83 -27.85 11.90
C LYS A 62 -0.17 -27.04 11.05
N TYR A 63 -1.30 -26.66 11.64
CA TYR A 63 -2.32 -25.86 10.97
C TYR A 63 -1.85 -24.42 10.73
N TYR A 64 -1.31 -23.76 11.76
CA TYR A 64 -0.76 -22.40 11.64
C TYR A 64 0.46 -22.35 10.72
N ALA A 65 1.35 -23.34 10.78
CA ALA A 65 2.50 -23.43 9.89
C ALA A 65 2.08 -23.50 8.41
N LYS A 66 0.99 -24.21 8.07
CA LYS A 66 0.53 -24.32 6.69
C LYS A 66 0.02 -22.99 6.11
N MET A 67 -0.64 -22.15 6.92
CA MET A 67 -1.12 -20.83 6.48
C MET A 67 0.00 -19.79 6.38
N ASP A 68 0.99 -19.87 7.27
CA ASP A 68 2.09 -18.88 7.30
C ASP A 68 3.15 -19.17 6.21
N TYR A 69 3.39 -20.45 5.88
CA TYR A 69 4.46 -20.87 4.96
C TYR A 69 4.31 -20.31 3.53
N GLN A 70 3.10 -20.22 2.98
CA GLN A 70 2.87 -19.73 1.60
C GLN A 70 3.10 -18.21 1.48
N ASN A 71 2.58 -17.44 2.43
CA ASN A 71 2.81 -15.98 2.48
C ASN A 71 4.27 -15.66 2.78
N THR A 72 4.89 -16.47 3.65
CA THR A 72 6.27 -16.30 4.09
C THR A 72 7.28 -16.64 3.00
N LEU A 73 7.07 -17.71 2.22
CA LEU A 73 7.93 -18.05 1.08
C LEU A 73 7.92 -16.99 0.00
N THR A 74 6.74 -16.44 -0.33
CA THR A 74 6.64 -15.41 -1.37
C THR A 74 7.24 -14.09 -0.91
N ARG A 75 7.05 -13.74 0.37
CA ARG A 75 7.70 -12.57 0.99
C ARG A 75 9.21 -12.71 1.06
N TYR A 76 9.72 -13.89 1.44
CA TYR A 76 11.16 -14.17 1.47
C TYR A 76 11.76 -14.23 0.06
N GLY A 77 11.04 -14.75 -0.94
CA GLY A 77 11.47 -14.72 -2.34
C GLY A 77 11.64 -13.30 -2.88
N LEU A 78 10.65 -12.43 -2.64
CA LEU A 78 10.73 -11.01 -3.03
C LEU A 78 11.83 -10.25 -2.26
N GLN A 79 12.04 -10.59 -0.98
CA GLN A 79 13.11 -9.99 -0.17
C GLN A 79 14.49 -10.48 -0.61
N ALA A 80 14.65 -11.76 -0.94
CA ALA A 80 15.88 -12.34 -1.48
C ALA A 80 16.24 -11.69 -2.82
N TRP A 81 15.26 -11.47 -3.70
CA TRP A 81 15.46 -10.76 -4.97
C TRP A 81 15.97 -9.32 -4.75
N ARG A 82 15.36 -8.56 -3.82
CA ARG A 82 15.83 -7.21 -3.46
C ARG A 82 17.24 -7.20 -2.85
N ASN A 83 17.58 -8.21 -2.06
CA ASN A 83 18.91 -8.35 -1.47
C ASN A 83 19.98 -8.62 -2.55
N LEU A 84 19.67 -9.47 -3.53
CA LEU A 84 20.54 -9.71 -4.69
C LEU A 84 20.75 -8.43 -5.51
N ASP A 85 19.72 -7.58 -5.62
CA ASP A 85 19.84 -6.31 -6.34
C ASP A 85 20.75 -5.30 -5.61
N SER A 86 20.58 -5.19 -4.29
CA SER A 86 21.46 -4.39 -3.44
C SER A 86 22.92 -4.87 -3.48
N LEU A 87 23.13 -6.19 -3.51
CA LEU A 87 24.45 -6.78 -3.61
C LEU A 87 25.12 -6.46 -4.95
N ALA A 88 24.39 -6.60 -6.07
CA ALA A 88 24.89 -6.25 -7.40
C ALA A 88 25.41 -4.80 -7.46
N ILE A 89 24.61 -3.85 -6.96
CA ILE A 89 24.97 -2.42 -6.93
C ILE A 89 26.24 -2.18 -6.09
N LYS A 90 26.43 -2.91 -4.99
CA LYS A 90 27.62 -2.78 -4.14
C LYS A 90 28.87 -3.33 -4.82
N VAL A 91 28.76 -4.48 -5.49
CA VAL A 91 29.87 -5.09 -6.23
C VAL A 91 30.27 -4.23 -7.43
N GLU A 92 29.31 -3.73 -8.20
CA GLU A 92 29.55 -2.80 -9.31
C GLU A 92 30.25 -1.51 -8.85
N LYS A 93 29.86 -0.96 -7.70
CA LYS A 93 30.55 0.18 -7.07
C LYS A 93 31.96 -0.14 -6.61
N ALA A 94 32.24 -1.38 -6.21
CA ALA A 94 33.58 -1.81 -5.80
C ALA A 94 34.51 -1.98 -7.00
N ILE A 95 34.01 -2.56 -8.10
CA ILE A 95 34.74 -2.67 -9.38
C ILE A 95 35.10 -1.28 -9.92
N ASN A 96 34.12 -0.36 -9.95
CA ASN A 96 34.34 1.02 -10.42
C ASN A 96 35.30 1.85 -9.53
N ARG A 97 35.67 1.34 -8.35
CA ARG A 97 36.64 1.97 -7.44
C ARG A 97 38.06 1.41 -7.59
N ASP A 98 38.31 0.58 -8.60
CA ASP A 98 39.64 0.05 -8.97
C ASP A 98 40.35 -0.68 -7.82
N THR A 99 39.60 -1.53 -7.10
CA THR A 99 40.19 -2.42 -6.08
C THR A 99 40.92 -3.59 -6.73
N ILE A 100 42.05 -4.01 -6.13
CA ILE A 100 42.97 -5.07 -6.62
C ILE A 100 42.29 -6.44 -6.88
N GLU A 101 41.07 -6.65 -6.36
CA GLU A 101 40.28 -7.88 -6.50
C GLU A 101 39.22 -7.82 -7.62
N SER A 102 39.39 -6.98 -8.64
CA SER A 102 38.39 -6.76 -9.71
C SER A 102 37.89 -8.05 -10.38
N PHE A 103 38.77 -9.03 -10.60
CA PHE A 103 38.42 -10.31 -11.22
C PHE A 103 37.47 -11.17 -10.38
N GLN A 104 37.66 -11.22 -9.05
CA GLN A 104 36.76 -11.97 -8.15
C GLN A 104 35.39 -11.28 -8.02
N LEU A 105 35.39 -9.94 -8.06
CA LEU A 105 34.16 -9.15 -8.02
C LEU A 105 33.34 -9.30 -9.32
N GLU A 106 33.98 -9.42 -10.47
CA GLU A 106 33.33 -9.73 -11.75
C GLU A 106 32.68 -11.12 -11.74
N GLU A 107 33.35 -12.13 -11.17
CA GLU A 107 32.78 -13.47 -11.00
C GLU A 107 31.53 -13.45 -10.10
N TRP A 108 31.57 -12.68 -9.01
CA TRP A 108 30.42 -12.51 -8.12
C TRP A 108 29.24 -11.81 -8.82
N LEU A 109 29.50 -10.83 -9.71
CA LEU A 109 28.43 -10.23 -10.51
C LEU A 109 27.76 -11.27 -11.42
N LEU A 110 28.54 -12.12 -12.08
CA LEU A 110 28.01 -13.18 -12.95
C LEU A 110 27.13 -14.17 -12.18
N ASP A 111 27.54 -14.56 -10.97
CA ASP A 111 26.74 -15.45 -10.12
C ASP A 111 25.46 -14.76 -9.60
N ILE A 112 25.54 -13.48 -9.25
CA ILE A 112 24.36 -12.69 -8.87
C ILE A 112 23.39 -12.58 -10.05
N ASP A 113 23.88 -12.35 -11.27
CA ASP A 113 23.05 -12.26 -12.46
C ASP A 113 22.40 -13.60 -12.82
N ARG A 114 23.13 -14.72 -12.71
CA ARG A 114 22.55 -16.06 -12.85
C ARG A 114 21.46 -16.33 -11.82
N ALA A 115 21.68 -15.95 -10.56
CA ALA A 115 20.67 -16.07 -9.51
C ALA A 115 19.44 -15.19 -9.80
N LYS A 116 19.64 -13.96 -10.29
CA LYS A 116 18.56 -13.06 -10.69
C LYS A 116 17.74 -13.63 -11.85
N LEU A 117 18.38 -14.29 -12.83
CA LEU A 117 17.70 -14.97 -13.93
C LEU A 117 16.85 -16.15 -13.42
N GLY A 118 17.43 -17.03 -12.59
CA GLY A 118 16.67 -18.14 -12.01
C GLY A 118 15.46 -17.69 -11.18
N TRP A 119 15.60 -16.61 -10.40
CA TRP A 119 14.47 -16.01 -9.68
C TRP A 119 13.43 -15.37 -10.61
N ARG A 120 13.86 -14.77 -11.73
CA ARG A 120 12.95 -14.20 -12.73
C ARG A 120 12.07 -15.28 -13.33
N ASP A 121 12.65 -16.40 -13.75
CA ASP A 121 11.92 -17.50 -14.37
C ASP A 121 10.92 -18.12 -13.37
N LEU A 122 11.35 -18.33 -12.12
CA LEU A 122 10.47 -18.84 -11.06
C LEU A 122 9.33 -17.87 -10.73
N LEU A 123 9.60 -16.56 -10.69
CA LEU A 123 8.55 -15.54 -10.50
C LEU A 123 7.58 -15.48 -11.69
N GLN A 124 8.08 -15.63 -12.93
CA GLN A 124 7.24 -15.71 -14.12
C GLN A 124 6.31 -16.92 -14.07
N GLU A 125 6.82 -18.10 -13.72
CA GLU A 125 6.01 -19.31 -13.54
C GLU A 125 4.96 -19.14 -12.44
N LEU A 126 5.35 -18.54 -11.31
CA LEU A 126 4.45 -18.28 -10.19
C LEU A 126 3.31 -17.32 -10.60
N PHE A 127 3.62 -16.23 -11.30
CA PHE A 127 2.60 -15.30 -11.78
C PHE A 127 1.73 -15.91 -12.88
N ALA A 128 2.28 -16.74 -13.78
CA ALA A 128 1.50 -17.45 -14.79
C ALA A 128 0.58 -18.52 -14.18
N LEU A 129 1.00 -19.17 -13.09
CA LEU A 129 0.14 -20.06 -12.32
C LEU A 129 -0.97 -19.27 -11.62
N GLN A 130 -0.63 -18.13 -11.01
CA GLN A 130 -1.59 -17.25 -10.36
C GLN A 130 -2.65 -16.75 -11.35
N GLU A 131 -2.24 -16.27 -12.52
CA GLU A 131 -3.15 -15.78 -13.57
C GLU A 131 -4.12 -16.88 -14.03
N ARG A 132 -3.63 -18.11 -14.21
CA ARG A 132 -4.49 -19.27 -14.55
C ARG A 132 -5.52 -19.54 -13.46
N LEU A 133 -5.10 -19.55 -12.20
CA LEU A 133 -6.02 -19.79 -11.07
C LEU A 133 -7.01 -18.64 -10.89
N GLU A 134 -6.60 -17.39 -11.11
CA GLU A 134 -7.49 -16.24 -11.10
C GLU A 134 -8.54 -16.34 -12.22
N LYS A 135 -8.12 -16.70 -13.43
CA LYS A 135 -9.03 -16.95 -14.55
C LYS A 135 -10.04 -18.05 -14.24
N GLU A 136 -9.58 -19.22 -13.78
CA GLU A 136 -10.46 -20.32 -13.38
C GLU A 136 -11.42 -19.90 -12.26
N SER A 137 -10.95 -19.14 -11.27
CA SER A 137 -11.80 -18.63 -10.19
C SER A 137 -12.86 -17.64 -10.68
N SER A 138 -12.52 -16.82 -11.69
CA SER A 138 -13.47 -15.90 -12.31
C SER A 138 -14.54 -16.63 -13.12
N GLU A 139 -14.17 -17.68 -13.85
CA GLU A 139 -15.10 -18.54 -14.60
C GLU A 139 -16.05 -19.27 -13.65
N ILE A 140 -15.53 -19.78 -12.53
CA ILE A 140 -16.33 -20.36 -11.44
C ILE A 140 -17.33 -19.31 -10.92
N ALA A 141 -16.86 -18.11 -10.59
CA ALA A 141 -17.71 -17.05 -10.06
C ALA A 141 -18.86 -16.68 -11.00
N VAL A 142 -18.58 -16.56 -12.31
CA VAL A 142 -19.60 -16.26 -13.34
C VAL A 142 -20.62 -17.40 -13.44
N ARG A 143 -20.16 -18.66 -13.56
CA ARG A 143 -21.05 -19.83 -13.66
C ARG A 143 -22.01 -19.91 -12.46
N TYR A 144 -21.50 -19.78 -11.25
CA TYR A 144 -22.35 -19.84 -10.05
C TYR A 144 -23.26 -18.61 -9.93
N GLN A 145 -22.85 -17.44 -10.41
CA GLN A 145 -23.72 -16.26 -10.44
C GLN A 145 -24.91 -16.43 -11.38
N GLU A 146 -24.71 -17.08 -12.53
CA GLU A 146 -25.81 -17.45 -13.45
C GLU A 146 -26.77 -18.45 -12.81
N GLN A 147 -26.22 -19.49 -12.15
CA GLN A 147 -27.03 -20.47 -11.41
C GLN A 147 -27.86 -19.83 -10.30
N LEU A 148 -27.29 -18.89 -9.54
CA LEU A 148 -27.99 -18.13 -8.50
C LEU A 148 -29.13 -17.27 -9.07
N LYS A 149 -28.99 -16.73 -10.28
CA LYS A 149 -30.08 -15.98 -10.95
C LYS A 149 -31.22 -16.88 -11.40
N SER A 150 -30.93 -18.15 -11.73
CA SER A 150 -31.92 -19.13 -12.17
C SER A 150 -32.58 -19.91 -11.02
N ALA A 151 -32.02 -19.86 -9.82
CA ALA A 151 -32.56 -20.57 -8.66
C ALA A 151 -33.89 -19.94 -8.20
N SER A 152 -34.91 -20.79 -8.04
CA SER A 152 -36.26 -20.34 -7.70
C SER A 152 -36.59 -20.50 -6.22
N THR A 153 -35.89 -21.41 -5.53
CA THR A 153 -36.12 -21.70 -4.12
C THR A 153 -34.95 -21.26 -3.23
N PRO A 154 -35.19 -20.81 -1.98
CA PRO A 154 -34.13 -20.47 -1.04
C PRO A 154 -33.18 -21.64 -0.70
N GLU A 155 -33.66 -22.88 -0.77
CA GLU A 155 -32.84 -24.08 -0.51
C GLU A 155 -31.83 -24.33 -1.63
N GLU A 156 -32.24 -24.16 -2.89
CA GLU A 156 -31.34 -24.21 -4.05
C GLU A 156 -30.27 -23.13 -3.98
N VAL A 157 -30.65 -21.90 -3.60
CA VAL A 157 -29.72 -20.77 -3.43
C VAL A 157 -28.63 -21.13 -2.42
N ASN A 158 -29.01 -21.64 -1.24
CA ASN A 158 -28.04 -22.03 -0.21
C ASN A 158 -27.11 -23.16 -0.67
N LYS A 159 -27.64 -24.14 -1.41
CA LYS A 159 -26.84 -25.25 -1.96
C LYS A 159 -25.82 -24.76 -2.98
N ILE A 160 -26.25 -23.96 -3.94
CA ILE A 160 -25.40 -23.37 -4.99
C ILE A 160 -24.32 -22.48 -4.37
N GLN A 161 -24.67 -21.73 -3.33
CA GLN A 161 -23.73 -20.87 -2.63
C GLN A 161 -22.65 -21.68 -1.89
N LYS A 162 -23.03 -22.78 -1.24
CA LYS A 162 -22.07 -23.69 -0.61
C LYS A 162 -21.15 -24.37 -1.63
N GLU A 163 -21.68 -24.86 -2.74
CA GLU A 163 -20.89 -25.45 -3.82
C GLU A 163 -19.90 -24.44 -4.44
N ARG A 164 -20.31 -23.18 -4.56
CA ARG A 164 -19.43 -22.08 -4.96
C ARG A 164 -18.30 -21.86 -3.97
N GLU A 165 -18.60 -21.81 -2.68
CA GLU A 165 -17.62 -21.61 -1.61
C GLU A 165 -16.60 -22.76 -1.56
N ASP A 166 -17.07 -24.01 -1.66
CA ASP A 166 -16.21 -25.20 -1.69
C ASP A 166 -15.29 -25.21 -2.92
N ALA A 167 -15.83 -24.88 -4.11
CA ALA A 167 -15.03 -24.80 -5.33
C ALA A 167 -13.97 -23.69 -5.28
N LEU A 168 -14.30 -22.54 -4.69
CA LEU A 168 -13.36 -21.43 -4.51
C LEU A 168 -12.29 -21.77 -3.45
N ALA A 169 -12.67 -22.45 -2.37
CA ALA A 169 -11.74 -22.90 -1.33
C ALA A 169 -10.73 -23.92 -1.85
N GLU A 170 -11.16 -24.82 -2.76
CA GLU A 170 -10.25 -25.76 -3.41
C GLU A 170 -9.19 -25.03 -4.26
N LYS A 171 -9.61 -24.00 -5.01
CA LYS A 171 -8.69 -23.19 -5.84
C LYS A 171 -7.79 -22.31 -4.99
N SER A 172 -8.31 -21.69 -3.94
CA SER A 172 -7.50 -20.84 -3.05
C SER A 172 -6.44 -21.65 -2.30
N ALA A 173 -6.72 -22.90 -1.92
CA ALA A 173 -5.74 -23.77 -1.28
C ALA A 173 -4.57 -24.15 -2.20
N LYS A 174 -4.78 -24.14 -3.52
CA LYS A 174 -3.76 -24.41 -4.54
C LYS A 174 -3.01 -23.16 -4.98
N ALA A 175 -3.52 -21.97 -4.66
CA ALA A 175 -2.95 -20.72 -5.12
C ALA A 175 -1.70 -20.35 -4.32
N PRO A 176 -0.61 -19.94 -5.00
CA PRO A 176 0.59 -19.45 -4.31
C PRO A 176 0.36 -18.08 -3.66
N LEU A 177 -0.62 -17.31 -4.16
CA LEU A 177 -1.03 -16.01 -3.63
C LEU A 177 -2.55 -15.97 -3.37
N PRO A 178 -3.01 -15.11 -2.46
CA PRO A 178 -4.44 -14.90 -2.24
C PRO A 178 -5.16 -14.54 -3.55
N LEU A 179 -6.17 -15.34 -3.93
CA LEU A 179 -6.96 -15.10 -5.13
C LEU A 179 -7.78 -13.83 -4.97
N ARG A 180 -7.89 -13.05 -6.05
CA ARG A 180 -8.79 -11.91 -6.14
C ARG A 180 -10.01 -12.30 -6.96
N LEU A 181 -11.19 -12.16 -6.37
CA LEU A 181 -12.45 -12.52 -7.01
C LEU A 181 -13.17 -11.28 -7.54
N PRO A 182 -13.94 -11.41 -8.64
CA PRO A 182 -14.80 -10.35 -9.12
C PRO A 182 -15.90 -10.05 -8.09
N VAL A 183 -16.02 -8.77 -7.75
CA VAL A 183 -17.08 -8.22 -6.88
C VAL A 183 -17.83 -7.14 -7.66
N SER A 184 -19.17 -7.16 -7.59
CA SER A 184 -20.01 -6.06 -8.10
C SER A 184 -20.34 -5.13 -6.94
N VAL A 185 -20.05 -3.85 -7.11
CA VAL A 185 -20.36 -2.80 -6.13
C VAL A 185 -20.87 -1.53 -6.82
N PRO A 186 -21.84 -0.81 -6.24
CA PRO A 186 -22.30 0.45 -6.79
C PRO A 186 -21.24 1.54 -6.62
N CYS A 187 -21.06 2.36 -7.65
CA CYS A 187 -20.22 3.57 -7.55
C CYS A 187 -20.83 4.53 -6.51
N PRO A 188 -20.06 5.02 -5.54
CA PRO A 188 -20.56 5.91 -4.49
C PRO A 188 -21.00 7.30 -4.97
N GLU A 189 -20.56 7.73 -6.17
CA GLU A 189 -20.89 9.06 -6.71
C GLU A 189 -22.08 9.03 -7.69
N CYS A 190 -22.16 8.01 -8.54
CA CYS A 190 -23.16 7.93 -9.61
C CYS A 190 -24.10 6.72 -9.54
N GLY A 191 -23.94 5.86 -8.53
CA GLY A 191 -24.77 4.67 -8.30
C GLY A 191 -24.62 3.55 -9.33
N THR A 192 -23.81 3.72 -10.38
CA THR A 192 -23.66 2.73 -11.44
C THR A 192 -22.86 1.53 -10.93
N GLU A 193 -23.36 0.31 -11.10
CA GLU A 193 -22.64 -0.92 -10.73
C GLU A 193 -21.30 -1.01 -11.46
N GLN A 194 -20.26 -1.34 -10.71
CA GLN A 194 -18.91 -1.57 -11.23
C GLN A 194 -18.44 -2.95 -10.77
N THR A 195 -17.78 -3.67 -11.67
CA THR A 195 -17.09 -4.92 -11.35
C THR A 195 -15.62 -4.62 -11.10
N GLY A 196 -15.08 -5.12 -9.99
CA GLY A 196 -13.65 -5.04 -9.69
C GLY A 196 -13.14 -6.30 -9.03
N LEU A 197 -11.82 -6.41 -8.89
CA LEU A 197 -11.17 -7.55 -8.24
C LEU A 197 -10.88 -7.21 -6.77
N LEU A 198 -11.32 -8.07 -5.86
CA LEU A 198 -11.07 -7.94 -4.42
C LEU A 198 -10.61 -9.29 -3.86
N GLY A 199 -9.63 -9.27 -2.96
CA GLY A 199 -9.17 -10.49 -2.30
C GLY A 199 -10.28 -11.18 -1.48
N THR A 200 -10.07 -12.46 -1.19
CA THR A 200 -11.01 -13.30 -0.44
C THR A 200 -10.91 -13.12 1.07
N ASN A 201 -9.81 -12.54 1.58
CA ASN A 201 -9.56 -12.46 3.01
C ASN A 201 -10.24 -11.24 3.63
N SER A 202 -10.53 -11.32 4.93
CA SER A 202 -11.00 -10.18 5.69
C SER A 202 -9.97 -9.05 5.68
N ALA A 203 -10.45 -7.81 5.68
CA ALA A 203 -9.66 -6.57 5.55
C ALA A 203 -8.95 -6.37 4.19
N ASP A 204 -9.11 -7.26 3.21
CA ASP A 204 -8.60 -7.02 1.86
C ASP A 204 -9.23 -5.75 1.28
N THR A 205 -8.38 -4.90 0.69
CA THR A 205 -8.79 -3.63 0.09
C THR A 205 -8.40 -3.61 -1.39
N GLY A 206 -9.37 -3.27 -2.24
CA GLY A 206 -9.22 -3.08 -3.67
C GLY A 206 -9.57 -1.66 -4.07
N TRP A 207 -9.14 -1.26 -5.27
CA TRP A 207 -9.49 0.02 -5.87
C TRP A 207 -10.22 -0.20 -7.18
N ILE A 208 -11.40 0.39 -7.32
CA ILE A 208 -12.22 0.29 -8.52
C ILE A 208 -12.31 1.68 -9.16
N LEU A 209 -12.19 1.74 -10.49
CA LEU A 209 -12.42 2.93 -11.29
C LEU A 209 -13.81 2.85 -11.90
N CYS A 210 -14.66 3.84 -11.66
CA CYS A 210 -15.97 3.90 -12.30
C CYS A 210 -15.84 4.32 -13.77
N VAL A 211 -16.33 3.49 -14.70
CA VAL A 211 -16.27 3.78 -16.15
C VAL A 211 -17.14 5.00 -16.54
N LYS A 212 -18.18 5.31 -15.76
CA LYS A 212 -19.11 6.41 -16.06
C LYS A 212 -18.59 7.78 -15.61
N CYS A 213 -18.10 7.89 -14.38
CA CYS A 213 -17.68 9.17 -13.79
C CYS A 213 -16.17 9.29 -13.58
N ASN A 214 -15.37 8.28 -13.96
CA ASN A 214 -13.92 8.21 -13.78
C ASN A 214 -13.46 8.44 -12.32
N VAL A 215 -14.33 8.18 -11.34
CA VAL A 215 -13.96 8.24 -9.92
C VAL A 215 -13.36 6.91 -9.48
N LYS A 216 -12.19 6.98 -8.85
CA LYS A 216 -11.53 5.84 -8.22
C LYS A 216 -11.96 5.77 -6.75
N PHE A 217 -12.46 4.63 -6.32
CA PHE A 217 -12.94 4.43 -4.95
C PHE A 217 -12.42 3.13 -4.36
N ALA A 218 -12.24 3.12 -3.05
CA ALA A 218 -11.79 1.95 -2.32
C ALA A 218 -12.96 1.01 -2.06
N VAL A 219 -12.69 -0.28 -2.09
CA VAL A 219 -13.62 -1.33 -1.70
C VAL A 219 -12.90 -2.21 -0.72
N HIS A 220 -13.54 -2.53 0.41
CA HIS A 220 -12.94 -3.33 1.46
C HIS A 220 -13.84 -4.51 1.79
N ARG A 221 -13.22 -5.68 2.02
CA ARG A 221 -13.91 -6.83 2.61
C ARG A 221 -13.90 -6.64 4.12
N ALA A 222 -15.07 -6.47 4.72
CA ALA A 222 -15.20 -6.39 6.15
C ALA A 222 -14.91 -7.75 6.82
N ILE A 223 -14.78 -7.75 8.13
CA ILE A 223 -14.49 -8.96 8.92
C ILE A 223 -15.61 -10.00 8.77
N ASP A 224 -16.85 -9.54 8.54
CA ASP A 224 -18.04 -10.35 8.27
C ASP A 224 -18.10 -10.91 6.82
N GLY A 225 -17.02 -10.76 6.05
CA GLY A 225 -16.95 -11.17 4.64
C GLY A 225 -17.72 -10.26 3.67
N SER A 226 -18.52 -9.31 4.18
CA SER A 226 -19.29 -8.37 3.36
C SER A 226 -18.37 -7.41 2.61
N VAL A 227 -18.78 -7.02 1.41
CA VAL A 227 -18.04 -6.06 0.60
C VAL A 227 -18.62 -4.67 0.85
N ARG A 228 -17.78 -3.76 1.34
CA ARG A 228 -18.16 -2.39 1.67
C ARG A 228 -17.40 -1.41 0.79
N VAL A 229 -18.11 -0.38 0.36
CA VAL A 229 -17.53 0.72 -0.43
C VAL A 229 -16.96 1.74 0.56
N GLY A 230 -15.66 2.02 0.45
CA GLY A 230 -14.97 3.04 1.23
C GLY A 230 -15.15 4.44 0.64
N GLY A 231 -14.58 5.43 1.32
CA GLY A 231 -14.60 6.82 0.85
C GLY A 231 -13.97 6.97 -0.54
N THR A 232 -14.52 7.89 -1.33
CA THR A 232 -13.96 8.23 -2.64
C THR A 232 -12.62 8.93 -2.46
N LEU A 233 -11.59 8.45 -3.16
CA LEU A 233 -10.52 9.35 -3.52
C LEU A 233 -11.13 10.25 -4.58
N LYS A 234 -11.58 11.45 -4.17
CA LYS A 234 -11.84 12.52 -5.11
C LYS A 234 -10.60 12.58 -6.00
N GLY A 235 -10.80 12.44 -7.31
CA GLY A 235 -9.74 12.50 -8.32
C GLY A 235 -8.93 13.80 -8.18
N PRO A 236 -7.92 14.04 -9.04
CA PRO A 236 -7.17 15.29 -9.02
C PRO A 236 -8.17 16.44 -8.91
N LYS A 237 -8.09 17.16 -7.78
CA LYS A 237 -9.09 18.16 -7.43
C LYS A 237 -9.09 19.17 -8.57
N LYS A 238 -10.28 19.56 -9.04
CA LYS A 238 -10.38 20.61 -10.04
C LYS A 238 -9.59 21.82 -9.53
N ASP A 239 -8.51 22.11 -10.23
CA ASP A 239 -7.73 23.30 -9.97
C ASP A 239 -8.63 24.52 -10.14
N THR A 240 -8.42 25.54 -9.33
CA THR A 240 -9.15 26.78 -9.48
C THR A 240 -8.35 27.70 -10.38
N PRO A 241 -8.96 28.30 -11.42
CA PRO A 241 -8.24 29.21 -12.27
C PRO A 241 -7.93 30.53 -11.56
N LEU A 242 -6.74 31.07 -11.82
CA LEU A 242 -6.24 32.34 -11.31
C LEU A 242 -5.64 33.15 -12.46
N THR A 243 -6.29 34.25 -12.83
CA THR A 243 -5.82 35.15 -13.88
C THR A 243 -4.63 35.98 -13.40
N CYS A 244 -3.54 35.98 -14.16
CA CYS A 244 -2.38 36.83 -13.91
C CYS A 244 -2.74 38.31 -14.16
N PRO A 245 -2.45 39.23 -13.23
CA PRO A 245 -2.75 40.65 -13.40
C PRO A 245 -1.92 41.32 -14.51
N ASP A 246 -0.74 40.78 -14.85
CA ASP A 246 0.20 41.44 -15.76
C ASP A 246 0.04 40.97 -17.22
N CYS A 247 -0.34 39.71 -17.45
CA CYS A 247 -0.47 39.14 -18.80
C CYS A 247 -1.84 38.51 -19.10
N ASN A 248 -2.79 38.54 -18.16
CA ASN A 248 -4.11 37.91 -18.26
C ASN A 248 -4.11 36.39 -18.52
N TYR A 249 -2.96 35.71 -18.39
CA TYR A 249 -2.88 34.25 -18.50
C TYR A 249 -3.53 33.56 -17.29
N GLU A 250 -4.25 32.46 -17.54
CA GLU A 250 -4.97 31.69 -16.53
C GLU A 250 -4.07 30.60 -15.94
N ASN A 251 -3.64 30.80 -14.69
CA ASN A 251 -2.81 29.86 -13.96
C ASN A 251 -3.70 28.91 -13.13
N SER A 252 -3.18 27.72 -12.85
CA SER A 252 -3.86 26.69 -12.05
C SER A 252 -3.39 26.75 -10.59
N ILE A 253 -4.33 26.87 -9.63
CA ILE A 253 -4.02 26.81 -8.18
C ILE A 253 -4.82 25.74 -7.44
N ASP A 254 -4.21 25.18 -6.39
CA ASP A 254 -4.85 24.20 -5.49
C ASP A 254 -6.04 24.85 -4.78
N ALA A 255 -7.24 24.33 -5.05
CA ALA A 255 -8.51 24.84 -4.51
C ALA A 255 -8.59 24.85 -2.96
N LYS A 256 -7.70 24.14 -2.25
CA LYS A 256 -7.61 24.17 -0.79
C LYS A 256 -6.87 25.38 -0.23
N LYS A 257 -5.96 25.97 -0.99
CA LYS A 257 -5.15 27.09 -0.51
C LYS A 257 -5.96 28.37 -0.57
N THR A 258 -6.11 29.02 0.57
CA THR A 258 -6.78 30.32 0.69
C THR A 258 -5.83 31.48 0.46
N ALA A 259 -4.51 31.25 0.49
CA ALA A 259 -3.50 32.23 0.14
C ALA A 259 -2.19 31.56 -0.29
N GLY A 260 -1.40 32.26 -1.10
CA GLY A 260 -0.08 31.81 -1.49
C GLY A 260 0.56 32.70 -2.55
N ILE A 261 1.79 32.36 -2.92
CA ILE A 261 2.51 32.97 -4.03
C ILE A 261 2.72 31.91 -5.09
N ILE A 262 2.37 32.19 -6.35
CA ILE A 262 2.70 31.37 -7.52
C ILE A 262 3.54 32.15 -8.51
N LEU A 263 4.19 31.44 -9.43
CA LEU A 263 4.83 32.03 -10.60
C LEU A 263 3.85 31.93 -11.78
N CYS A 264 3.71 32.99 -12.58
CA CYS A 264 2.93 32.91 -13.80
C CYS A 264 3.68 32.12 -14.88
N ASP A 265 3.02 31.12 -15.48
CA ASP A 265 3.63 30.24 -16.49
C ASP A 265 4.04 30.96 -17.79
N THR A 266 3.45 32.12 -18.07
CA THR A 266 3.72 32.88 -19.30
C THR A 266 4.73 34.00 -19.08
N CYS A 267 4.51 34.88 -18.10
CA CYS A 267 5.32 36.08 -17.92
C CYS A 267 6.31 36.01 -16.75
N ASN A 268 6.40 34.88 -16.03
CA ASN A 268 7.27 34.69 -14.86
C ASN A 268 7.07 35.73 -13.74
N THR A 269 5.92 36.40 -13.72
CA THR A 269 5.56 37.31 -12.63
C THR A 269 5.15 36.51 -11.41
N HIS A 270 5.64 36.89 -10.23
CA HIS A 270 5.18 36.31 -8.98
C HIS A 270 3.83 36.93 -8.59
N ILE A 271 2.85 36.08 -8.32
CA ILE A 271 1.47 36.48 -8.05
C ILE A 271 1.13 36.11 -6.61
N LEU A 272 0.80 37.09 -5.78
CA LEU A 272 0.20 36.88 -4.47
C LEU A 272 -1.31 36.75 -4.63
N TYR A 273 -1.89 35.66 -4.14
CA TYR A 273 -3.34 35.49 -4.08
C TYR A 273 -3.79 35.29 -2.64
N SER A 274 -4.98 35.80 -2.32
CA SER A 274 -5.66 35.56 -1.05
C SER A 274 -7.19 35.57 -1.25
N GLY A 275 -7.91 34.64 -0.63
CA GLY A 275 -9.37 34.53 -0.78
C GLY A 275 -9.90 33.11 -0.63
N SER A 276 -11.17 32.93 -0.99
CA SER A 276 -11.80 31.61 -0.98
C SER A 276 -12.75 31.46 -2.16
N LYS A 277 -12.82 30.24 -2.71
CA LYS A 277 -13.83 29.78 -3.68
C LYS A 277 -14.18 30.80 -4.78
N GLY A 278 -13.24 31.05 -5.70
CA GLY A 278 -13.47 31.84 -6.92
C GLY A 278 -13.47 33.36 -6.73
N LYS A 279 -13.29 33.86 -5.50
CA LYS A 279 -13.07 35.27 -5.20
C LYS A 279 -11.68 35.45 -4.60
N PHE A 280 -10.65 35.43 -5.44
CA PHE A 280 -9.29 35.72 -5.04
C PHE A 280 -8.98 37.19 -5.26
N LYS A 281 -8.44 37.84 -4.23
CA LYS A 281 -7.70 39.09 -4.37
C LYS A 281 -6.32 38.71 -4.89
N VAL A 282 -5.95 39.28 -6.02
CA VAL A 282 -4.71 38.98 -6.74
C VAL A 282 -3.86 40.24 -6.80
N GLU A 283 -2.58 40.11 -6.50
CA GLU A 283 -1.61 41.21 -6.51
C GLU A 283 -0.33 40.76 -7.23
N SER A 284 0.15 41.59 -8.16
CA SER A 284 1.44 41.37 -8.82
C SER A 284 2.58 41.74 -7.88
N LEU A 285 3.52 40.82 -7.67
CA LEU A 285 4.77 41.07 -6.95
C LEU A 285 5.94 41.32 -7.92
N GLY A 286 5.68 41.36 -9.23
CA GLY A 286 6.70 41.51 -10.28
C GLY A 286 7.59 40.28 -10.46
N VAL A 287 8.60 40.43 -11.33
CA VAL A 287 9.56 39.36 -11.69
C VAL A 287 10.75 39.32 -10.73
N THR A 288 11.16 40.47 -10.18
CA THR A 288 12.29 40.62 -9.26
C THR A 288 11.98 41.69 -8.22
N ASN A 289 12.48 41.55 -6.99
CA ASN A 289 12.24 42.51 -5.91
C ASN A 289 13.47 42.81 -5.03
N SER A 290 14.63 42.25 -5.38
CA SER A 290 15.89 42.44 -4.67
C SER A 290 17.06 42.41 -5.65
N GLU A 291 18.12 43.15 -5.31
CA GLU A 291 19.41 43.12 -6.02
C GLU A 291 20.45 42.45 -5.12
N ILE A 292 21.21 41.50 -5.67
CA ILE A 292 22.33 40.87 -4.97
C ILE A 292 23.62 41.03 -5.76
N SER A 293 24.75 41.00 -5.07
CA SER A 293 26.08 41.02 -5.70
C SER A 293 26.71 39.63 -5.65
N CYS A 294 27.25 39.16 -6.79
CA CYS A 294 27.91 37.86 -6.84
C CYS A 294 29.21 37.85 -6.01
N PRO A 295 29.42 36.91 -5.08
CA PRO A 295 30.62 36.87 -4.23
C PRO A 295 31.90 36.46 -4.98
N TYR A 296 31.80 36.08 -6.25
CA TYR A 296 32.96 35.70 -7.08
C TYR A 296 33.43 36.82 -8.00
N CYS A 297 32.51 37.62 -8.56
CA CYS A 297 32.82 38.61 -9.59
C CYS A 297 32.20 39.99 -9.34
N ASN A 298 31.51 40.18 -8.22
CA ASN A 298 30.80 41.41 -7.82
C ASN A 298 29.73 41.90 -8.81
N GLU A 299 29.34 41.06 -9.77
CA GLU A 299 28.26 41.39 -10.70
C GLU A 299 26.92 41.49 -9.95
N LYS A 300 26.19 42.57 -10.18
CA LYS A 300 24.85 42.78 -9.62
C LYS A 300 23.83 42.00 -10.43
N GLN A 301 22.94 41.29 -9.75
CA GLN A 301 21.86 40.55 -10.39
C GLN A 301 20.55 40.75 -9.64
N GLN A 302 19.49 40.96 -10.42
CA GLN A 302 18.13 41.07 -9.91
C GLN A 302 17.56 39.68 -9.67
N ILE A 303 17.03 39.47 -8.47
CA ILE A 303 16.41 38.21 -8.05
C ILE A 303 15.07 38.47 -7.38
N TRP A 304 14.28 37.41 -7.24
CA TRP A 304 13.07 37.45 -6.44
C TRP A 304 13.28 36.72 -5.11
N ILE A 305 12.93 37.39 -4.02
CA ILE A 305 12.94 36.87 -2.66
C ILE A 305 11.53 36.93 -2.10
N ASN A 306 11.12 35.88 -1.40
CA ASN A 306 9.80 35.86 -0.80
C ASN A 306 9.69 36.97 0.27
N PRO A 307 8.72 37.90 0.16
CA PRO A 307 8.62 39.02 1.08
C PRO A 307 8.14 38.61 2.49
N THR A 308 7.53 37.44 2.65
CA THR A 308 6.89 37.03 3.91
C THR A 308 7.67 36.00 4.72
N ARG A 309 8.78 35.47 4.20
CA ARG A 309 9.56 34.44 4.89
C ARG A 309 11.04 34.51 4.53
N GLU A 310 11.87 34.04 5.44
CA GLU A 310 13.26 33.77 5.14
C GLU A 310 13.39 32.66 4.10
N VAL A 311 14.37 32.80 3.22
CA VAL A 311 14.67 31.85 2.15
C VAL A 311 16.12 31.43 2.23
N ALA A 312 16.41 30.22 1.77
CA ALA A 312 17.76 29.75 1.53
C ALA A 312 17.73 28.91 0.24
N PHE A 313 18.43 29.36 -0.80
CA PHE A 313 18.47 28.66 -2.09
C PHE A 313 19.77 28.94 -2.85
N LEU A 314 20.02 28.11 -3.87
CA LEU A 314 21.16 28.25 -4.77
C LEU A 314 20.69 28.85 -6.09
N THR A 315 21.47 29.78 -6.62
CA THR A 315 21.31 30.32 -7.98
C THR A 315 22.66 30.41 -8.67
N SER A 316 22.69 30.59 -9.99
CA SER A 316 23.94 30.76 -10.74
C SER A 316 24.13 32.22 -11.13
N CYS A 317 25.33 32.77 -10.95
CA CYS A 317 25.64 34.12 -11.42
C CYS A 317 25.60 34.18 -12.95
N LYS A 318 24.82 35.11 -13.52
CA LYS A 318 24.67 35.25 -14.99
C LYS A 318 25.98 35.52 -15.75
N LYS A 319 27.00 36.08 -15.09
CA LYS A 319 28.28 36.46 -15.71
C LYS A 319 29.36 35.37 -15.62
N CYS A 320 29.56 34.81 -14.42
CA CYS A 320 30.61 33.80 -14.21
C CYS A 320 30.08 32.36 -14.14
N ASN A 321 28.77 32.14 -14.18
CA ASN A 321 28.10 30.85 -14.08
C ASN A 321 28.44 30.04 -12.82
N LEU A 322 29.03 30.66 -11.79
CA LEU A 322 29.33 30.01 -10.52
C LEU A 322 28.10 30.01 -9.60
N PRO A 323 27.90 28.93 -8.81
CA PRO A 323 26.79 28.81 -7.87
C PRO A 323 26.96 29.79 -6.70
N VAL A 324 25.92 30.57 -6.44
CA VAL A 324 25.80 31.53 -5.35
C VAL A 324 24.72 31.06 -4.40
N GLN A 325 25.06 30.95 -3.12
CA GLN A 325 24.09 30.68 -2.07
C GLN A 325 23.50 31.99 -1.59
N ILE A 326 22.17 32.05 -1.55
CA ILE A 326 21.40 33.19 -1.06
C ILE A 326 20.65 32.73 0.18
N SER A 327 20.77 33.49 1.27
CA SER A 327 20.00 33.27 2.49
C SER A 327 19.50 34.59 3.09
N GLY A 328 18.41 34.53 3.85
CA GLY A 328 17.88 35.67 4.60
C GLY A 328 16.48 36.10 4.16
N SER A 329 16.11 37.33 4.51
CA SER A 329 14.82 37.94 4.18
C SER A 329 14.97 38.99 3.08
N LYS A 330 13.87 39.54 2.58
CA LYS A 330 13.89 40.60 1.55
C LYS A 330 14.74 41.82 1.97
N ASP A 331 14.73 42.15 3.26
CA ASP A 331 15.40 43.35 3.79
C ASP A 331 16.84 43.07 4.28
N ASN A 332 17.19 41.80 4.51
CA ASN A 332 18.52 41.40 4.96
C ASN A 332 18.98 40.13 4.24
N ILE A 333 19.62 40.34 3.08
CA ILE A 333 20.03 39.27 2.18
C ILE A 333 21.53 39.02 2.35
N HIS A 334 21.89 37.77 2.57
CA HIS A 334 23.26 37.31 2.61
C HIS A 334 23.57 36.47 1.37
N THR A 335 24.69 36.78 0.72
CA THR A 335 25.25 35.98 -0.38
C THR A 335 26.57 35.38 0.02
N SER A 336 26.73 34.06 -0.11
CA SER A 336 27.98 33.36 0.15
C SER A 336 28.41 32.51 -1.04
N LYS A 337 29.71 32.19 -1.08
CA LYS A 337 30.25 31.18 -2.00
C LYS A 337 29.68 29.82 -1.61
N PHE A 338 29.27 29.03 -2.59
CA PHE A 338 28.84 27.67 -2.33
C PHE A 338 30.08 26.79 -2.10
N GLU A 339 30.34 26.44 -0.84
CA GLU A 339 31.34 25.44 -0.48
C GLU A 339 30.67 24.07 -0.48
N LYS A 340 31.07 23.21 -1.43
CA LYS A 340 30.61 21.83 -1.45
C LYS A 340 31.15 21.16 -0.18
N VAL A 341 30.27 20.87 0.77
CA VAL A 341 30.64 20.10 1.97
C VAL A 341 31.12 18.73 1.48
N THR A 342 32.43 18.54 1.46
CA THR A 342 33.03 17.22 1.35
C THR A 342 32.82 16.56 2.70
N SER A 343 31.86 15.64 2.77
CA SER A 343 31.72 14.74 3.91
C SER A 343 32.92 13.79 3.88
N ASP A 344 33.93 14.08 4.69
CA ASP A 344 34.97 13.13 5.06
C ASP A 344 34.41 11.97 5.90
#